data_AF-W6MMB1-F1
#
_entry.id   AF-W6MMB1-F1
#
_cell.length_a   1.000
_cell.length_b   1.000
_cell.length_c   1.000
_cell.angle_alpha   90.00
_cell.angle_beta   90.00
_cell.angle_gamma   90.00
#
_symmetry.space_group_name_H-M   'P 1'
#
loop_
_entity.id
_entity.type
_entity.pdbx_description
1 polymer ?
#
loop_
_entity_poly.entity_id
_entity_poly.type
_entity_poly.pdbx_seq_one_letter_code
_entity_poly.pdbx_strand_id
1 'polypeptide(L)'
;MAKNTLVFGEPFEMNDFTIDIDPKGIIWSNVQRGPSWKLVFSTNMANILGVAITVGWVVPVSFVGLVIQLPYLTTLIPYARWLNALPKIVKEVIAGILPTIALTCLTEIAQAMFRKLSLMRGVLTMAELELDLQRWYFSFLFVQVFLVVTISSGIMVIVEVALYNPTSLATIVARDLPKASSFFYSFFLLRGFTICGNVLLRLTELLKFLFHRRFVDSSEVNQKMRMAANAPRFRLGMLYPTVSLFGTIALVYAILAPLILVGTTISLMLIFIGYKYCFKNVFYRENHSETYGKLYTVALLQLYSGIYCLEICLIGFFGIVKDDSGIPCFNLSMGMILVFVATIITHTSILRKFSVPMAVLPLSLDNGLERDQNRVSTATRLGYLPASFGMCADQSPKM
;
A
#
# COMPACT_ATOMS: atom_id res chain seq x y z
N MET A 1 -23.19 -14.62 -15.05
CA MET A 1 -24.56 -14.18 -14.70
C MET A 1 -24.89 -14.37 -13.22
N ALA A 2 -24.66 -15.56 -12.65
CA ALA A 2 -25.03 -15.90 -11.27
C ALA A 2 -24.57 -14.90 -10.18
N LYS A 3 -23.36 -14.33 -10.29
CA LYS A 3 -22.85 -13.34 -9.31
C LYS A 3 -23.68 -12.05 -9.22
N ASN A 4 -24.44 -11.68 -10.26
CA ASN A 4 -25.18 -10.42 -10.31
C ASN A 4 -26.68 -10.58 -10.00
N THR A 5 -27.12 -11.80 -9.70
CA THR A 5 -28.52 -12.12 -9.42
C THR A 5 -28.63 -12.63 -7.99
N LEU A 6 -29.57 -12.07 -7.23
CA LEU A 6 -29.93 -12.63 -5.93
C LEU A 6 -30.60 -13.98 -6.16
N VAL A 7 -30.04 -15.03 -5.55
CA VAL A 7 -30.54 -16.40 -5.70
C VAL A 7 -31.70 -16.67 -4.72
N PHE A 8 -31.69 -16.01 -3.56
CA PHE A 8 -32.71 -16.16 -2.50
C PHE A 8 -33.34 -14.82 -2.12
N GLY A 9 -34.55 -14.89 -1.56
CA GLY A 9 -35.31 -13.72 -1.11
C GLY A 9 -34.90 -13.19 0.26
N GLU A 10 -34.25 -14.02 1.09
CA GLU A 10 -33.78 -13.59 2.41
C GLU A 10 -32.40 -12.91 2.33
N PRO A 11 -32.20 -11.78 3.04
CA PRO A 11 -30.89 -11.17 3.14
C PRO A 11 -29.94 -12.13 3.89
N PHE A 12 -28.70 -12.25 3.40
CA PHE A 12 -27.59 -13.03 3.97
C PHE A 12 -27.55 -14.54 3.66
N GLU A 13 -28.51 -15.09 2.94
CA GLU A 13 -28.43 -16.48 2.44
C GLU A 13 -27.88 -16.54 1.01
N MET A 14 -26.84 -17.34 0.79
CA MET A 14 -26.21 -17.59 -0.52
C MET A 14 -26.03 -16.34 -1.42
N ASN A 15 -25.62 -15.22 -0.82
CA ASN A 15 -25.50 -13.94 -1.52
C ASN A 15 -24.09 -13.63 -2.04
N ASP A 16 -23.05 -14.38 -1.63
CA ASP A 16 -21.68 -14.10 -2.01
C ASP A 16 -21.12 -15.20 -2.93
N PHE A 17 -20.97 -14.84 -4.21
CA PHE A 17 -20.40 -15.71 -5.23
C PHE A 17 -19.10 -15.10 -5.72
N THR A 18 -18.02 -15.85 -5.56
CA THR A 18 -16.71 -15.51 -6.11
C THR A 18 -16.46 -16.42 -7.32
N ILE A 19 -16.24 -15.82 -8.49
CA ILE A 19 -16.04 -16.52 -9.77
C ILE A 19 -14.57 -16.39 -10.16
N ASP A 20 -14.02 -17.39 -10.85
CA ASP A 20 -12.69 -17.38 -11.47
C ASP A 20 -11.56 -17.17 -10.44
N ILE A 21 -11.48 -18.07 -9.46
CA ILE A 21 -10.42 -18.07 -8.45
C ILE A 21 -9.50 -19.27 -8.69
N ASP A 22 -8.18 -19.02 -8.71
CA ASP A 22 -7.19 -20.09 -8.60
C ASP A 22 -7.39 -20.83 -7.25
N PRO A 23 -7.66 -22.16 -7.24
CA PRO A 23 -7.85 -22.93 -6.01
C PRO A 23 -6.74 -22.73 -4.97
N LYS A 24 -5.52 -22.43 -5.41
CA LYS A 24 -4.37 -22.20 -4.52
C LYS A 24 -4.38 -20.81 -3.87
N GLY A 25 -5.17 -19.87 -4.38
CA GLY A 25 -5.39 -18.53 -3.85
C GLY A 25 -6.49 -18.43 -2.78
N ILE A 26 -7.16 -19.55 -2.46
CA ILE A 26 -8.26 -19.59 -1.49
C ILE A 26 -7.73 -19.66 -0.06
N ILE A 27 -8.27 -18.81 0.82
CA ILE A 27 -7.94 -18.78 2.25
C ILE A 27 -8.92 -19.69 2.98
N TRP A 28 -8.62 -20.99 3.01
CA TRP A 28 -9.49 -22.02 3.61
C TRP A 28 -9.89 -21.75 5.07
N SER A 29 -9.02 -21.09 5.84
CA SER A 29 -9.31 -20.72 7.24
C SER A 29 -10.47 -19.75 7.39
N ASN A 30 -10.80 -18.98 6.35
CA ASN A 30 -11.88 -18.00 6.36
C ASN A 30 -13.17 -18.52 5.72
N VAL A 31 -13.09 -19.57 4.89
CA VAL A 31 -14.25 -20.20 4.22
C VAL A 31 -15.17 -20.89 5.23
N GLN A 32 -14.61 -21.49 6.28
CA GLN A 32 -15.38 -22.24 7.29
C GLN A 32 -15.98 -21.36 8.40
N ARG A 33 -15.95 -20.02 8.27
CA ARG A 33 -16.46 -19.15 9.32
C ARG A 33 -17.98 -19.22 9.42
N GLY A 34 -18.45 -19.25 10.68
CA GLY A 34 -19.88 -19.38 11.03
C GLY A 34 -20.72 -18.14 10.68
N PRO A 35 -21.89 -17.98 11.32
CA PRO A 35 -22.98 -17.11 10.83
C PRO A 35 -22.56 -15.65 10.56
N SER A 36 -23.23 -15.01 9.61
CA SER A 36 -22.92 -13.68 9.04
C SER A 36 -22.70 -12.57 10.08
N TRP A 37 -23.36 -12.64 11.24
CA TRP A 37 -23.17 -11.68 12.32
C TRP A 37 -21.74 -11.69 12.90
N LYS A 38 -21.10 -12.87 12.98
CA LYS A 38 -19.71 -12.99 13.46
C LYS A 38 -18.73 -12.34 12.48
N LEU A 39 -19.00 -12.43 11.18
CA LEU A 39 -18.21 -11.79 10.14
C LEU A 39 -18.32 -10.27 10.26
N VAL A 40 -19.54 -9.73 10.39
CA VAL A 40 -19.76 -8.29 10.57
C VAL A 40 -19.06 -7.78 11.82
N PHE A 41 -19.17 -8.48 12.95
CA PHE A 41 -18.48 -8.11 14.18
C PHE A 41 -16.95 -8.14 14.02
N SER A 42 -16.39 -9.21 13.46
CA SER A 42 -14.95 -9.36 13.24
C SER A 42 -14.40 -8.28 12.30
N THR A 43 -15.13 -7.94 11.25
CA THR A 43 -14.76 -6.87 10.30
C THR A 43 -14.78 -5.51 10.95
N ASN A 44 -15.83 -5.19 11.73
CA ASN A 44 -15.89 -3.93 12.47
C ASN A 44 -14.77 -3.82 13.51
N MET A 45 -14.50 -4.89 14.26
CA MET A 45 -13.39 -4.94 15.22
C MET A 45 -12.04 -4.74 14.52
N ALA A 46 -11.80 -5.38 13.38
CA ALA A 46 -10.58 -5.21 12.59
C ALA A 46 -10.45 -3.79 11.99
N ASN A 47 -11.56 -3.13 11.67
CA ASN A 47 -11.57 -1.73 11.23
C ASN A 47 -11.19 -0.80 12.38
N ILE A 48 -11.82 -0.95 13.55
CA ILE A 48 -11.52 -0.14 14.75
C ILE A 48 -10.06 -0.32 15.14
N LEU A 49 -9.57 -1.57 15.18
CA LEU A 49 -8.18 -1.86 15.51
C LEU A 49 -7.21 -1.29 14.46
N GLY A 50 -7.56 -1.35 13.17
CA GLY A 50 -6.77 -0.73 12.09
C GLY A 50 -6.64 0.79 12.24
N VAL A 51 -7.72 1.47 12.61
CA VAL A 51 -7.70 2.92 12.90
C VAL A 51 -6.87 3.20 14.16
N ALA A 52 -7.08 2.43 15.23
CA ALA A 52 -6.33 2.58 16.48
C ALA A 52 -4.82 2.39 16.28
N ILE A 53 -4.40 1.39 15.48
CA ILE A 53 -3.00 1.19 15.10
C ILE A 53 -2.51 2.38 14.29
N THR A 54 -3.29 2.86 13.33
CA THR A 54 -2.88 3.99 12.49
C THR A 54 -2.64 5.26 13.30
N VAL A 55 -3.50 5.57 14.27
CA VAL A 55 -3.34 6.75 15.13
C VAL A 55 -2.24 6.54 16.16
N GLY A 56 -2.22 5.36 16.80
CA GLY A 56 -1.30 5.03 17.89
C GLY A 56 0.15 4.76 17.46
N TRP A 57 0.42 4.58 16.16
CA TRP A 57 1.75 4.17 15.68
C TRP A 57 2.87 5.20 15.90
N VAL A 58 2.53 6.47 16.15
CA VAL A 58 3.54 7.48 16.52
C VAL A 58 4.25 7.07 17.81
N VAL A 59 3.54 6.52 18.79
CA VAL A 59 4.09 6.14 20.09
C VAL A 59 5.24 5.13 19.96
N PRO A 60 5.08 3.96 19.31
CA PRO A 60 6.18 3.02 19.15
C PRO A 60 7.31 3.59 18.28
N VAL A 61 7.01 4.38 17.25
CA VAL A 61 8.06 4.99 16.40
C VAL A 61 8.90 5.98 17.21
N SER A 62 8.27 6.86 17.98
CA SER A 62 8.96 7.82 18.85
C SER A 62 9.73 7.10 19.97
N PHE A 63 9.14 6.07 20.58
CA PHE A 63 9.80 5.28 21.62
C PHE A 63 11.07 4.61 21.10
N VAL A 64 11.00 3.93 19.95
CA VAL A 64 12.14 3.30 19.28
C VAL A 64 13.18 4.36 18.89
N GLY A 65 12.73 5.51 18.38
CA GLY A 65 13.62 6.63 18.02
C GLY A 65 14.38 7.22 19.21
N LEU A 66 13.79 7.25 20.40
CA LEU A 66 14.42 7.76 21.63
C LEU A 66 15.30 6.71 22.33
N VAL A 67 14.79 5.49 22.53
CA VAL A 67 15.47 4.44 23.32
C VAL A 67 16.71 3.90 22.61
N ILE A 68 16.72 3.91 21.28
CA ILE A 68 17.81 3.32 20.48
C ILE A 68 18.95 4.31 20.24
N GLN A 69 18.82 5.55 20.71
CA GLN A 69 19.94 6.47 20.81
C GLN A 69 20.92 5.99 21.87
N LEU A 70 22.20 5.84 21.50
CA LEU A 70 23.27 5.32 22.38
C LEU A 70 23.35 5.89 23.80
N PRO A 71 23.23 7.22 24.04
CA PRO A 71 23.31 7.74 25.41
C PRO A 71 22.16 7.23 26.30
N TYR A 72 20.95 7.06 25.73
CA TYR A 72 19.79 6.52 26.45
C TYR A 72 19.85 4.99 26.57
N LEU A 73 20.35 4.31 25.54
CA LEU A 73 20.47 2.85 25.56
C LEU A 73 21.44 2.35 26.65
N THR A 74 22.57 3.05 26.84
CA THR A 74 23.59 2.67 27.84
C THR A 74 23.20 3.01 29.29
N THR A 75 22.21 3.90 29.47
CA THR A 75 21.64 4.24 30.77
C THR A 75 20.47 3.33 31.14
N LEU A 76 19.61 2.96 30.18
CA LEU A 76 18.47 2.05 30.39
C LEU A 76 18.85 0.58 30.48
N ILE A 77 19.81 0.12 29.67
CA ILE A 77 20.26 -1.28 29.64
C ILE A 77 21.71 -1.32 30.15
N PRO A 78 21.96 -1.62 31.43
CA PRO A 78 23.31 -1.64 31.98
C PRO A 78 24.20 -2.70 31.31
N TYR A 79 23.60 -3.77 30.74
CA TYR A 79 24.31 -4.75 29.93
C TYR A 79 24.84 -4.17 28.61
N ALA A 80 24.32 -3.05 28.09
CA ALA A 80 24.83 -2.39 26.88
C ALA A 80 26.01 -1.44 27.14
N ARG A 81 26.49 -1.30 28.40
CA ARG A 81 27.61 -0.41 28.73
C ARG A 81 28.93 -0.77 28.04
N TRP A 82 29.11 -2.02 27.60
CA TRP A 82 30.28 -2.42 26.81
C TRP A 82 30.42 -1.63 25.50
N LEU A 83 29.33 -1.10 24.93
CA LEU A 83 29.38 -0.23 23.76
C LEU A 83 30.12 1.08 24.03
N ASN A 84 30.22 1.53 25.29
CA ASN A 84 30.98 2.73 25.65
C ASN A 84 32.49 2.50 25.65
N ALA A 85 32.95 1.24 25.68
CA ALA A 85 34.36 0.89 25.62
C ALA A 85 34.90 0.79 24.18
N LEU A 86 34.06 0.97 23.17
CA LEU A 86 34.44 0.89 21.75
C LEU A 86 35.06 2.20 21.24
N PRO A 87 35.91 2.13 20.19
CA PRO A 87 36.48 3.32 19.55
C PRO A 87 35.38 4.27 19.05
N LYS A 88 35.64 5.59 19.11
CA LYS A 88 34.68 6.65 18.75
C LYS A 88 34.01 6.43 17.39
N ILE A 89 34.79 6.01 16.39
CA ILE A 89 34.31 5.75 15.02
C ILE A 89 33.29 4.60 15.00
N VAL A 90 33.57 3.50 15.70
CA VAL A 90 32.67 2.33 15.76
C VAL A 90 31.38 2.70 16.48
N LYS A 91 31.48 3.50 17.55
CA LYS A 91 30.33 4.00 18.31
C LYS A 91 29.41 4.85 17.43
N GLU A 92 29.95 5.78 16.65
CA GLU A 92 29.16 6.64 15.75
C GLU A 92 28.50 5.84 14.62
N VAL A 93 29.20 4.84 14.06
CA VAL A 93 28.62 3.93 13.05
C VAL A 93 27.46 3.12 13.63
N ILE A 94 27.62 2.53 14.82
CA ILE A 94 26.53 1.81 15.50
C ILE A 94 25.37 2.76 15.82
N ALA A 95 25.65 3.99 16.27
CA ALA A 95 24.64 5.00 16.56
C ALA A 95 23.75 5.34 15.36
N GLY A 96 24.31 5.36 14.14
CA GLY A 96 23.56 5.63 12.91
C GLY A 96 22.81 4.41 12.36
N ILE A 97 23.41 3.23 12.46
CA ILE A 97 22.83 2.00 11.89
C ILE A 97 21.72 1.42 12.77
N LEU A 98 21.90 1.45 14.11
CA LEU A 98 21.00 0.77 15.04
C LEU A 98 19.55 1.31 14.98
N PRO A 99 19.29 2.64 14.97
CA PRO A 99 17.94 3.17 14.80
C PRO A 99 17.36 2.78 13.44
N THR A 100 18.17 2.76 12.38
CA THR A 100 17.73 2.41 11.03
C THR A 100 17.24 0.97 10.95
N ILE A 101 17.97 0.02 11.55
CA ILE A 101 17.58 -1.40 11.60
C ILE A 101 16.29 -1.56 12.41
N ALA A 102 16.21 -0.91 13.57
CA ALA A 102 15.05 -1.03 14.45
C ALA A 102 13.79 -0.41 13.84
N LEU A 103 13.91 0.75 13.19
CA LEU A 103 12.81 1.37 12.45
C LEU A 103 12.37 0.48 11.28
N THR A 104 13.31 -0.15 10.57
CA THR A 104 12.98 -1.10 9.50
C THR A 104 12.20 -2.30 10.05
N CYS A 105 12.66 -2.88 11.15
CA CYS A 105 11.96 -3.97 11.83
C CYS A 105 10.55 -3.55 12.28
N LEU A 106 10.41 -2.35 12.84
CA LEU A 106 9.12 -1.80 13.23
C LEU A 106 8.18 -1.67 12.03
N THR A 107 8.66 -1.19 10.88
CA THR A 107 7.84 -1.09 9.66
C THR A 107 7.40 -2.45 9.11
N GLU A 108 8.22 -3.48 9.20
CA GLU A 108 7.85 -4.85 8.82
C GLU A 108 6.78 -5.42 9.75
N ILE A 109 6.86 -5.12 11.05
CA ILE A 109 5.82 -5.49 12.02
C ILE A 109 4.49 -4.81 11.65
N ALA A 110 4.51 -3.52 11.26
CA ALA A 110 3.30 -2.81 10.83
C ALA A 110 2.62 -3.52 9.64
N GLN A 111 3.40 -3.85 8.61
CA GLN A 111 2.90 -4.58 7.43
C GLN A 111 2.31 -5.94 7.79
N ALA A 112 2.98 -6.69 8.68
CA ALA A 112 2.49 -7.97 9.17
C ALA A 112 1.19 -7.84 9.98
N MET A 113 1.04 -6.77 10.77
CA MET A 113 -0.19 -6.49 11.53
C MET A 113 -1.36 -6.19 10.60
N PHE A 114 -1.18 -5.34 9.58
CA PHE A 114 -2.25 -5.07 8.61
C PHE A 114 -2.66 -6.31 7.84
N ARG A 115 -1.71 -7.18 7.48
CA ARG A 115 -2.02 -8.47 6.85
C ARG A 115 -2.86 -9.37 7.76
N LYS A 116 -2.54 -9.43 9.05
CA LYS A 116 -3.34 -10.19 10.05
C LYS A 116 -4.73 -9.60 10.22
N LEU A 117 -4.86 -8.27 10.21
CA LEU A 117 -6.15 -7.58 10.27
C LEU A 117 -7.01 -7.89 9.04
N SER A 118 -6.43 -7.89 7.84
CA SER A 118 -7.15 -8.27 6.62
C SER A 118 -7.63 -9.72 6.67
N LEU A 119 -6.84 -10.64 7.22
CA LEU A 119 -7.29 -12.02 7.47
C LEU A 119 -8.42 -12.09 8.51
N MET A 120 -8.37 -11.26 9.55
CA MET A 120 -9.41 -11.17 10.58
C MET A 120 -10.76 -10.71 10.00
N ARG A 121 -10.78 -9.88 8.96
CA ARG A 121 -12.01 -9.44 8.26
C ARG A 121 -12.74 -10.53 7.49
N GLY A 122 -12.14 -11.71 7.36
CA GLY A 122 -12.79 -12.86 6.71
C GLY A 122 -12.75 -12.81 5.20
N VAL A 123 -11.72 -12.18 4.63
CA VAL A 123 -11.47 -12.20 3.19
C VAL A 123 -11.26 -13.63 2.70
N LEU A 124 -11.89 -14.00 1.57
CA LEU A 124 -11.92 -15.36 1.05
C LEU A 124 -10.73 -15.67 0.13
N THR A 125 -10.23 -14.68 -0.59
CA THR A 125 -9.18 -14.84 -1.60
C THR A 125 -7.92 -14.03 -1.28
N MET A 126 -6.76 -14.50 -1.74
CA MET A 126 -5.51 -13.74 -1.60
C MET A 126 -5.54 -12.42 -2.37
N ALA A 127 -6.22 -12.36 -3.52
CA ALA A 127 -6.36 -11.13 -4.32
C ALA A 127 -7.14 -10.04 -3.58
N GLU A 128 -8.24 -10.41 -2.94
CA GLU A 128 -8.99 -9.48 -2.08
C GLU A 128 -8.18 -9.05 -0.86
N LEU A 129 -7.35 -9.95 -0.31
CA LEU A 129 -6.47 -9.62 0.80
C LEU A 129 -5.46 -8.56 0.38
N GLU A 130 -4.89 -8.65 -0.83
CA GLU A 130 -3.99 -7.61 -1.35
C GLU A 130 -4.70 -6.27 -1.60
N LEU A 131 -5.96 -6.28 -2.05
CA LEU A 131 -6.76 -5.07 -2.22
C LEU A 131 -7.08 -4.38 -0.89
N ASP A 132 -7.50 -5.15 0.12
CA ASP A 132 -7.78 -4.63 1.45
C ASP A 132 -6.50 -4.11 2.11
N LEU A 133 -5.40 -4.86 1.99
CA LEU A 133 -4.10 -4.44 2.48
C LEU A 133 -3.66 -3.13 1.81
N GLN A 134 -3.85 -2.98 0.50
CA GLN A 134 -3.53 -1.75 -0.21
C GLN A 134 -4.31 -0.55 0.34
N ARG A 135 -5.60 -0.71 0.63
CA ARG A 135 -6.45 0.38 1.14
C ARG A 135 -5.99 0.83 2.53
N TRP A 136 -5.81 -0.11 3.45
CA TRP A 136 -5.48 0.21 4.84
C TRP A 136 -4.04 0.64 5.01
N TYR A 137 -3.11 0.00 4.31
CA TYR A 137 -1.71 0.39 4.36
C TYR A 137 -1.49 1.75 3.69
N PHE A 138 -2.25 2.10 2.65
CA PHE A 138 -2.22 3.46 2.10
C PHE A 138 -2.70 4.49 3.12
N SER A 139 -3.85 4.26 3.78
CA SER A 139 -4.34 5.18 4.82
C SER A 139 -3.33 5.33 5.96
N PHE A 140 -2.69 4.24 6.37
CA PHE A 140 -1.62 4.26 7.35
C PHE A 140 -0.44 5.14 6.92
N LEU A 141 0.08 4.91 5.71
CA LEU A 141 1.19 5.68 5.16
C LEU A 141 0.83 7.15 4.96
N PHE A 142 -0.39 7.45 4.50
CA PHE A 142 -0.85 8.82 4.30
C PHE A 142 -0.90 9.58 5.63
N VAL A 143 -1.42 8.96 6.69
CA VAL A 143 -1.43 9.59 8.02
C VAL A 143 -0.01 9.71 8.57
N GLN A 144 0.75 8.62 8.60
CA GLN A 144 2.03 8.58 9.32
C GLN A 144 3.20 9.22 8.57
N VAL A 145 3.30 9.02 7.27
CA VAL A 145 4.45 9.52 6.49
C VAL A 145 4.17 10.92 5.94
N PHE A 146 2.90 11.23 5.65
CA PHE A 146 2.53 12.54 5.11
C PHE A 146 1.98 13.46 6.19
N LEU A 147 0.83 13.17 6.82
CA LEU A 147 0.20 14.12 7.75
C LEU A 147 1.04 14.40 9.00
N VAL A 148 1.59 13.37 9.65
CA VAL A 148 2.39 13.53 10.89
C VAL A 148 3.68 14.31 10.64
N VAL A 149 4.36 14.03 9.54
CA VAL A 149 5.60 14.74 9.18
C VAL A 149 5.31 16.18 8.81
N THR A 150 4.19 16.43 8.13
CA THR A 150 3.77 17.77 7.72
C THR A 150 3.38 18.62 8.93
N ILE A 151 2.63 18.04 9.85
CA ILE A 151 2.07 18.75 11.01
C ILE A 151 2.97 18.48 12.22
N SER A 152 3.96 19.35 12.40
CA SER A 152 4.94 19.28 13.50
C SER A 152 4.30 19.31 14.90
N SER A 153 3.07 19.85 15.02
CA SER A 153 2.31 19.93 16.28
C SER A 153 1.77 18.59 16.78
N GLY A 154 1.91 17.50 16.02
CA GLY A 154 1.56 16.14 16.44
C GLY A 154 0.07 15.79 16.25
N ILE A 155 -0.22 14.49 16.27
CA ILE A 155 -1.56 13.96 15.94
C ILE A 155 -2.64 14.44 16.91
N MET A 156 -2.32 14.63 18.19
CA MET A 156 -3.32 15.07 19.18
C MET A 156 -3.93 16.42 18.82
N VAL A 157 -3.12 17.35 18.31
CA VAL A 157 -3.60 18.64 17.83
C VAL A 157 -4.51 18.48 16.61
N ILE A 158 -4.21 17.53 15.71
CA ILE A 158 -5.06 17.23 14.55
C ILE A 158 -6.43 16.71 15.01
N VAL A 159 -6.46 15.77 15.95
CA VAL A 159 -7.71 15.18 16.47
C VAL A 159 -8.54 16.23 17.21
N GLU A 160 -7.90 17.03 18.05
CA GLU A 160 -8.56 18.10 18.79
C GLU A 160 -9.16 19.14 17.84
N VAL A 161 -8.37 19.61 16.86
CA VAL A 161 -8.84 20.59 15.87
C VAL A 161 -9.93 20.00 14.98
N ALA A 162 -9.84 18.73 14.58
CA ALA A 162 -10.87 18.07 13.78
C ALA A 162 -12.21 17.94 14.53
N LEU A 163 -12.18 17.72 15.84
CA LEU A 163 -13.38 17.58 16.67
C LEU A 163 -14.01 18.93 17.02
N TYR A 164 -13.21 19.94 17.36
CA TYR A 164 -13.70 21.20 17.90
C TYR A 164 -13.78 22.34 16.88
N ASN A 165 -12.88 22.41 15.89
CA ASN A 165 -12.81 23.52 14.93
C ASN A 165 -12.24 23.08 13.56
N PRO A 166 -13.03 22.44 12.69
CA PRO A 166 -12.55 21.90 11.42
C PRO A 166 -12.04 22.98 10.45
N THR A 167 -12.53 24.22 10.57
CA THR A 167 -12.07 25.36 9.76
C THR A 167 -10.61 25.76 10.05
N SER A 168 -10.17 25.58 11.30
CA SER A 168 -8.78 25.83 11.71
C SER A 168 -7.80 24.76 11.22
N LEU A 169 -8.30 23.58 10.81
CA LEU A 169 -7.45 22.53 10.27
C LEU A 169 -6.82 22.96 8.95
N ALA A 170 -7.62 23.59 8.07
CA ALA A 170 -7.14 24.08 6.78
C ALA A 170 -6.03 25.13 6.94
N THR A 171 -6.12 26.01 7.95
CA THR A 171 -5.12 27.05 8.19
C THR A 171 -3.82 26.50 8.78
N ILE A 172 -3.91 25.51 9.69
CA ILE A 172 -2.74 24.81 10.23
C ILE A 172 -2.01 24.06 9.12
N VAL A 173 -2.76 23.28 8.32
CA VAL A 173 -2.21 22.55 7.18
C VAL A 173 -1.54 23.52 6.21
N ALA A 174 -2.20 24.60 5.81
CA ALA A 174 -1.63 25.58 4.88
C ALA A 174 -0.34 26.24 5.37
N ARG A 175 -0.18 26.43 6.69
CA ARG A 175 1.01 27.03 7.28
C ARG A 175 2.21 26.07 7.32
N ASP A 176 1.96 24.79 7.59
CA ASP A 176 3.03 23.82 7.86
C ASP A 176 3.40 23.00 6.63
N LEU A 177 2.50 22.85 5.65
CA LEU A 177 2.75 22.11 4.41
C LEU A 177 3.95 22.63 3.62
N PRO A 178 4.10 23.95 3.37
CA PRO A 178 5.27 24.47 2.67
C PRO A 178 6.59 24.25 3.43
N LYS A 179 6.58 24.24 4.77
CA LYS A 179 7.80 24.04 5.58
C LYS A 179 8.34 22.63 5.45
N ALA A 180 7.47 21.64 5.32
CA ALA A 180 7.85 20.23 5.15
C ALA A 180 8.40 19.89 3.75
N SER A 181 8.34 20.82 2.79
CA SER A 181 8.78 20.61 1.40
C SER A 181 10.24 20.14 1.27
N SER A 182 11.16 20.76 2.01
CA SER A 182 12.59 20.40 2.00
C SER A 182 12.84 18.98 2.52
N PHE A 183 12.07 18.56 3.53
CA PHE A 183 12.10 17.18 4.03
C PHE A 183 11.65 16.21 2.94
N PHE A 184 10.51 16.47 2.29
CA PHE A 184 9.96 15.57 1.27
C PHE A 184 10.88 15.44 0.05
N TYR A 185 11.56 16.52 -0.37
CA TYR A 185 12.56 16.45 -1.44
C TYR A 185 13.67 15.43 -1.13
N SER A 186 14.29 15.54 0.05
CA SER A 186 15.34 14.62 0.49
C SER A 186 14.81 13.20 0.72
N PHE A 187 13.61 13.09 1.29
CA PHE A 187 12.94 11.82 1.54
C PHE A 187 12.69 11.05 0.24
N PHE A 188 12.22 11.71 -0.82
CA PHE A 188 11.97 11.04 -2.10
C PHE A 188 13.24 10.47 -2.70
N LEU A 189 14.30 11.29 -2.82
CA LEU A 189 15.56 10.83 -3.35
C LEU A 189 16.07 9.63 -2.57
N LEU A 190 16.18 9.76 -1.25
CA LEU A 190 16.66 8.68 -0.39
C LEU A 190 15.81 7.43 -0.52
N ARG A 191 14.48 7.55 -0.49
CA ARG A 191 13.58 6.39 -0.59
C ARG A 191 13.58 5.77 -1.98
N GLY A 192 13.65 6.56 -3.05
CA GLY A 192 13.76 6.09 -4.42
C GLY A 192 15.01 5.22 -4.62
N PHE A 193 16.17 5.71 -4.18
CA PHE A 193 17.41 4.94 -4.18
C PHE A 193 17.32 3.70 -3.29
N THR A 194 16.75 3.82 -2.09
CA THR A 194 16.61 2.70 -1.15
C THR A 194 15.73 1.59 -1.71
N ILE A 195 14.57 1.92 -2.29
CA ILE A 195 13.65 0.93 -2.88
C ILE A 195 14.31 0.28 -4.08
N CYS A 196 14.90 1.06 -4.99
CA CYS A 196 15.61 0.52 -6.16
C CYS A 196 16.75 -0.42 -5.74
N GLY A 197 17.59 0.02 -4.80
CA GLY A 197 18.67 -0.79 -4.25
C GLY A 197 18.17 -2.09 -3.61
N ASN A 198 17.09 -2.03 -2.82
CA ASN A 198 16.51 -3.22 -2.18
C ASN A 198 15.90 -4.19 -3.19
N VAL A 199 15.25 -3.67 -4.25
CA VAL A 199 14.66 -4.49 -5.32
C VAL A 199 15.73 -5.21 -6.15
N LEU A 200 16.83 -4.52 -6.47
CA LEU A 200 17.92 -5.10 -7.26
C LEU A 200 18.77 -6.08 -6.43
N LEU A 201 19.15 -5.69 -5.21
CA LEU A 201 20.01 -6.52 -4.35
C LEU A 201 19.26 -7.65 -3.65
N ARG A 202 17.95 -7.49 -3.42
CA ARG A 202 17.09 -8.42 -2.68
C ARG A 202 17.75 -8.88 -1.38
N LEU A 203 18.18 -7.92 -0.57
CA LEU A 203 19.05 -8.15 0.58
C LEU A 203 18.48 -9.19 1.56
N THR A 204 17.16 -9.17 1.80
CA THR A 204 16.48 -10.11 2.70
C THR A 204 16.56 -11.55 2.22
N GLU A 205 16.37 -11.78 0.92
CA GLU A 205 16.41 -13.11 0.33
C GLU A 205 17.85 -13.62 0.19
N LEU A 206 18.79 -12.73 -0.11
CA LEU A 206 20.22 -13.04 -0.10
C LEU A 206 20.71 -13.45 1.29
N LEU A 207 20.30 -12.71 2.33
CA LEU A 207 20.63 -13.03 3.71
C LEU A 207 20.04 -14.38 4.13
N LYS A 208 18.74 -14.62 3.84
CA LYS A 208 18.13 -15.93 4.10
C LYS A 208 18.88 -17.06 3.40
N PHE A 209 19.26 -16.87 2.14
CA PHE A 209 20.05 -17.84 1.40
C PHE A 209 21.40 -18.11 2.05
N LEU A 210 22.15 -17.06 2.42
CA LEU A 210 23.47 -17.17 3.02
C LEU A 210 23.42 -17.85 4.39
N PHE A 211 22.48 -17.44 5.25
CA PHE A 211 22.25 -18.04 6.56
C PHE A 211 21.79 -19.50 6.43
N HIS A 212 20.80 -19.77 5.57
CA HIS A 212 20.30 -21.13 5.38
C HIS A 212 21.39 -22.07 4.86
N ARG A 213 22.21 -21.62 3.89
CA ARG A 213 23.36 -22.39 3.40
C ARG A 213 24.38 -22.68 4.50
N ARG A 214 24.55 -21.77 5.47
CA ARG A 214 25.50 -21.96 6.57
C ARG A 214 25.01 -22.96 7.62
N PHE A 215 23.70 -23.02 7.86
CA PHE A 215 23.12 -23.80 8.97
C PHE A 215 22.42 -25.10 8.53
N VAL A 216 22.12 -25.28 7.25
CA VAL A 216 21.39 -26.44 6.74
C VAL A 216 22.18 -27.09 5.61
N ASP A 217 22.90 -28.17 5.94
CA ASP A 217 23.52 -29.09 4.97
C ASP A 217 22.42 -29.90 4.29
N SER A 218 21.83 -29.36 3.22
CA SER A 218 20.96 -30.10 2.33
C SER A 218 21.65 -30.33 0.99
N SER A 219 21.56 -31.56 0.47
CA SER A 219 22.06 -31.94 -0.86
C SER A 219 21.66 -30.89 -1.93
N GLU A 220 22.60 -30.54 -2.81
CA GLU A 220 22.46 -29.48 -3.82
C GLU A 220 21.18 -29.61 -4.66
N VAL A 221 20.71 -30.84 -4.90
CA VAL A 221 19.50 -31.14 -5.67
C VAL A 221 18.23 -30.70 -4.93
N ASN A 222 18.13 -31.02 -3.63
CA ASN A 222 17.00 -30.61 -2.79
C ASN A 222 16.98 -29.09 -2.60
N GLN A 223 18.15 -28.47 -2.58
CA GLN A 223 18.28 -27.02 -2.50
C GLN A 223 17.78 -26.33 -3.78
N LYS A 224 18.18 -26.80 -4.97
CA LYS A 224 17.70 -26.27 -6.26
C LYS A 224 16.20 -26.49 -6.44
N MET A 225 15.67 -27.68 -6.09
CA MET A 225 14.23 -27.95 -6.15
C MET A 225 13.43 -27.07 -5.18
N ARG A 226 13.93 -26.83 -3.96
CA ARG A 226 13.29 -25.92 -3.00
C ARG A 226 13.32 -24.45 -3.45
N MET A 227 14.39 -24.03 -4.12
CA MET A 227 14.48 -22.67 -4.69
C MET A 227 13.53 -22.49 -5.87
N ALA A 228 13.38 -23.50 -6.72
CA ALA A 228 12.38 -23.50 -7.78
C ALA A 228 10.95 -23.51 -7.21
N ALA A 229 10.69 -24.31 -6.17
CA ALA A 229 9.38 -24.39 -5.52
C ALA A 229 9.00 -23.11 -4.76
N ASN A 230 9.99 -22.43 -4.16
CA ASN A 230 9.80 -21.19 -3.40
C ASN A 230 10.24 -19.94 -4.19
N ALA A 231 10.12 -19.98 -5.53
CA ALA A 231 10.39 -18.81 -6.34
C ALA A 231 9.61 -17.60 -5.79
N PRO A 232 10.27 -16.44 -5.63
CA PRO A 232 9.67 -15.27 -5.01
C PRO A 232 8.43 -14.84 -5.79
N ARG A 233 7.28 -14.93 -5.13
CA ARG A 233 6.01 -14.43 -5.67
C ARG A 233 5.90 -12.95 -5.36
N PHE A 234 5.44 -12.17 -6.32
CA PHE A 234 5.32 -10.74 -6.14
C PHE A 234 4.07 -10.40 -5.32
N ARG A 235 4.23 -9.61 -4.25
CA ARG A 235 3.14 -9.15 -3.38
C ARG A 235 2.85 -7.69 -3.70
N LEU A 236 1.87 -7.44 -4.56
CA LEU A 236 1.57 -6.09 -5.04
C LEU A 236 0.92 -5.22 -3.95
N GLY A 237 0.20 -5.83 -3.01
CA GLY A 237 -0.59 -5.15 -1.98
C GLY A 237 0.17 -4.15 -1.09
N MET A 238 1.50 -4.26 -0.95
CA MET A 238 2.32 -3.31 -0.18
C MET A 238 3.10 -2.32 -1.06
N LEU A 239 3.34 -2.68 -2.32
CA LEU A 239 4.03 -1.81 -3.28
C LEU A 239 3.13 -0.67 -3.74
N TYR A 240 1.90 -0.98 -4.16
CA TYR A 240 0.97 0.04 -4.68
C TYR A 240 0.74 1.19 -3.69
N PRO A 241 0.45 0.96 -2.39
CA PRO A 241 0.32 2.04 -1.41
C PRO A 241 1.52 2.97 -1.34
N THR A 242 2.73 2.41 -1.41
CA THR A 242 3.98 3.16 -1.31
C THR A 242 4.17 4.06 -2.53
N VAL A 243 3.90 3.54 -3.73
CA VAL A 243 3.99 4.30 -4.98
C VAL A 243 2.86 5.33 -5.10
N SER A 244 1.64 4.96 -4.71
CA SER A 244 0.49 5.87 -4.65
C SER A 244 0.73 7.02 -3.68
N LEU A 245 1.38 6.78 -2.55
CA LEU A 245 1.78 7.83 -1.62
C LEU A 245 2.72 8.83 -2.29
N PHE A 246 3.71 8.37 -3.06
CA PHE A 246 4.64 9.27 -3.78
C PHE A 246 3.88 10.15 -4.77
N GLY A 247 2.94 9.57 -5.54
CA GLY A 247 2.09 10.33 -6.44
C GLY A 247 1.19 11.33 -5.70
N THR A 248 0.60 10.91 -4.57
CA THR A 248 -0.27 11.74 -3.74
C THR A 248 0.47 12.98 -3.23
N ILE A 249 1.65 12.78 -2.64
CA ILE A 249 2.47 13.88 -2.12
C ILE A 249 2.97 14.78 -3.26
N ALA A 250 3.39 14.20 -4.40
CA ALA A 250 3.79 14.99 -5.57
C ALA A 250 2.66 15.88 -6.10
N LEU A 251 1.42 15.39 -6.10
CA LEU A 251 0.25 16.19 -6.47
C LEU A 251 0.02 17.34 -5.48
N VAL A 252 0.13 17.08 -4.17
CA VAL A 252 0.01 18.13 -3.15
C VAL A 252 1.07 19.22 -3.31
N TYR A 253 2.31 18.84 -3.60
CA TYR A 253 3.40 19.80 -3.73
C TYR A 253 3.59 20.38 -5.13
N ALA A 254 2.81 19.95 -6.13
CA ALA A 254 2.96 20.40 -7.51
C ALA A 254 2.85 21.93 -7.64
N ILE A 255 1.93 22.54 -6.89
CA ILE A 255 1.71 24.00 -6.89
C ILE A 255 2.59 24.69 -5.85
N LEU A 256 2.76 24.09 -4.66
CA LEU A 256 3.46 24.73 -3.54
C LEU A 256 4.99 24.75 -3.70
N ALA A 257 5.57 23.67 -4.20
CA ALA A 257 7.01 23.49 -4.31
C ALA A 257 7.34 22.59 -5.53
N PRO A 258 7.34 23.15 -6.75
CA PRO A 258 7.47 22.36 -7.98
C PRO A 258 8.80 21.59 -8.08
N LEU A 259 9.84 22.01 -7.34
CA LEU A 259 11.12 21.30 -7.30
C LEU A 259 10.99 19.85 -6.78
N ILE A 260 9.97 19.55 -5.96
CA ILE A 260 9.69 18.20 -5.46
C ILE A 260 9.28 17.25 -6.58
N LEU A 261 8.64 17.75 -7.66
CA LEU A 261 8.27 16.94 -8.81
C LEU A 261 9.50 16.32 -9.47
N VAL A 262 10.62 17.05 -9.54
CA VAL A 262 11.87 16.54 -10.11
C VAL A 262 12.39 15.36 -9.27
N GLY A 263 12.47 15.52 -7.95
CA GLY A 263 12.92 14.46 -7.04
C GLY A 263 12.01 13.23 -7.07
N THR A 264 10.70 13.44 -7.16
CA THR A 264 9.73 12.34 -7.24
C THR A 264 9.81 11.61 -8.58
N THR A 265 9.97 12.34 -9.69
CA THR A 265 10.11 11.76 -11.04
C THR A 265 11.33 10.85 -11.12
N ILE A 266 12.49 11.31 -10.63
CA ILE A 266 13.71 10.50 -10.56
C ILE A 266 13.45 9.22 -9.74
N SER A 267 12.81 9.37 -8.58
CA SER A 267 12.51 8.26 -7.68
C SER A 267 11.57 7.22 -8.31
N LEU A 268 10.50 7.67 -8.95
CA LEU A 268 9.56 6.79 -9.67
C LEU A 268 10.22 6.12 -10.89
N MET A 269 11.10 6.82 -11.61
CA MET A 269 11.86 6.26 -12.72
C MET A 269 12.79 5.14 -12.26
N LEU A 270 13.49 5.32 -11.13
CA LEU A 270 14.34 4.28 -10.53
C LEU A 270 13.51 3.06 -10.12
N ILE A 271 12.38 3.28 -9.45
CA ILE A 271 11.45 2.21 -9.06
C ILE A 271 10.94 1.46 -10.30
N PHE A 272 10.56 2.18 -11.35
CA PHE A 272 10.10 1.60 -12.61
C PHE A 272 11.16 0.69 -13.25
N ILE A 273 12.40 1.17 -13.38
CA ILE A 273 13.49 0.38 -13.97
C ILE A 273 13.79 -0.86 -13.12
N GLY A 274 13.88 -0.70 -11.80
CA GLY A 274 14.15 -1.80 -10.88
C GLY A 274 13.10 -2.90 -10.95
N TYR A 275 11.81 -2.54 -10.86
CA TYR A 275 10.74 -3.52 -10.95
C TYR A 275 10.61 -4.12 -12.36
N LYS A 276 10.79 -3.34 -13.43
CA LYS A 276 10.79 -3.86 -14.81
C LYS A 276 11.83 -4.97 -14.99
N TYR A 277 13.03 -4.78 -14.45
CA TYR A 277 14.08 -5.80 -14.47
C TYR A 277 13.65 -7.06 -13.69
N CYS A 278 13.12 -6.91 -12.48
CA CYS A 278 12.70 -8.06 -11.67
C CYS A 278 11.51 -8.82 -12.27
N PHE A 279 10.54 -8.14 -12.89
CA PHE A 279 9.43 -8.80 -13.58
C PHE A 279 9.89 -9.64 -14.77
N LYS A 280 10.95 -9.22 -15.48
CA LYS A 280 11.47 -9.97 -16.62
C LYS A 280 12.29 -11.19 -16.20
N ASN A 281 13.13 -11.05 -15.17
CA ASN A 281 14.22 -12.00 -14.90
C ASN A 281 14.08 -12.79 -13.59
N VAL A 282 13.24 -12.35 -12.66
CA VAL A 282 13.25 -12.84 -11.27
C VAL A 282 11.91 -13.40 -10.82
N PHE A 283 10.81 -12.70 -11.10
CA PHE A 283 9.50 -13.11 -10.62
C PHE A 283 8.93 -14.28 -11.41
N TYR A 284 8.27 -15.19 -10.70
CA TYR A 284 7.55 -16.29 -11.33
C TYR A 284 6.30 -15.77 -12.03
N ARG A 285 5.95 -16.39 -13.17
CA ARG A 285 4.87 -15.92 -14.05
C ARG A 285 3.47 -16.16 -13.48
N GLU A 286 3.32 -17.17 -12.63
CA GLU A 286 2.05 -17.48 -11.96
C GLU A 286 2.03 -16.89 -10.54
N ASN A 287 1.06 -16.01 -10.28
CA ASN A 287 0.78 -15.53 -8.93
C ASN A 287 -0.55 -16.11 -8.42
N HIS A 288 -0.62 -16.38 -7.12
CA HIS A 288 -1.81 -16.94 -6.47
C HIS A 288 -2.76 -15.82 -6.03
N SER A 289 -2.34 -14.57 -6.23
CA SER A 289 -3.02 -13.33 -5.86
C SER A 289 -3.22 -12.45 -7.09
N GLU A 290 -3.64 -13.05 -8.21
CA GLU A 290 -3.96 -12.29 -9.42
C GLU A 290 -5.19 -11.42 -9.19
N THR A 291 -5.01 -10.11 -9.40
CA THR A 291 -6.04 -9.12 -9.09
C THR A 291 -6.63 -8.50 -10.37
N TYR A 292 -6.26 -9.00 -11.55
CA TYR A 292 -6.74 -8.56 -12.87
C TYR A 292 -6.69 -7.03 -13.06
N GLY A 293 -5.68 -6.37 -12.47
CA GLY A 293 -5.48 -4.92 -12.56
C GLY A 293 -6.30 -4.05 -11.59
N LYS A 294 -7.15 -4.61 -10.70
CA LYS A 294 -7.96 -3.78 -9.77
C LYS A 294 -7.12 -2.94 -8.81
N LEU A 295 -5.91 -3.41 -8.46
CA LEU A 295 -4.95 -2.67 -7.61
C LEU A 295 -4.56 -1.33 -8.22
N TYR A 296 -4.41 -1.27 -9.56
CA TYR A 296 -4.10 -0.04 -10.28
C TYR A 296 -5.24 0.98 -10.17
N THR A 297 -6.49 0.54 -10.33
CA THR A 297 -7.63 1.45 -10.22
C THR A 297 -7.83 1.95 -8.79
N VAL A 298 -7.62 1.09 -7.78
CA VAL A 298 -7.59 1.53 -6.38
C VAL A 298 -6.46 2.55 -6.15
N ALA A 299 -5.28 2.35 -6.75
CA ALA A 299 -4.16 3.28 -6.66
C ALA A 299 -4.47 4.64 -7.28
N LEU A 300 -5.19 4.69 -8.40
CA LEU A 300 -5.65 5.95 -9.01
C LEU A 300 -6.65 6.69 -8.12
N LEU A 301 -7.60 5.97 -7.51
CA LEU A 301 -8.55 6.56 -6.58
C LEU A 301 -7.85 7.10 -5.32
N GLN A 302 -6.76 6.47 -4.89
CA GLN A 302 -5.93 6.96 -3.79
C GLN A 302 -5.27 8.30 -4.12
N LEU A 303 -4.91 8.59 -5.37
CA LEU A 303 -4.34 9.89 -5.75
C LEU A 303 -5.30 11.07 -5.52
N TYR A 304 -6.61 10.84 -5.56
CA TYR A 304 -7.60 11.87 -5.25
C TYR A 304 -7.48 12.38 -3.81
N SER A 305 -6.97 11.58 -2.86
CA SER A 305 -6.73 12.08 -1.50
C SER A 305 -5.68 13.20 -1.48
N GLY A 306 -4.74 13.19 -2.43
CA GLY A 306 -3.74 14.24 -2.62
C GLY A 306 -4.35 15.50 -3.21
N ILE A 307 -5.24 15.34 -4.20
CA ILE A 307 -5.99 16.45 -4.79
C ILE A 307 -6.85 17.13 -3.72
N TYR A 308 -7.58 16.37 -2.90
CA TYR A 308 -8.36 16.93 -1.80
C TYR A 308 -7.49 17.67 -0.78
N CYS A 309 -6.33 17.12 -0.44
CA CYS A 309 -5.41 17.79 0.47
C CYS A 309 -4.85 19.09 -0.11
N LEU A 310 -4.51 19.10 -1.40
CA LEU A 310 -4.07 20.30 -2.13
C LEU A 310 -5.15 21.38 -2.12
N GLU A 311 -6.39 21.03 -2.48
CA GLU A 311 -7.52 21.98 -2.52
C GLU A 311 -7.80 22.57 -1.13
N ILE A 312 -7.86 21.73 -0.08
CA ILE A 312 -8.04 22.17 1.31
C ILE A 312 -6.88 23.09 1.73
N CYS A 313 -5.64 22.74 1.37
CA CYS A 313 -4.47 23.55 1.66
C CYS A 313 -4.53 24.92 0.96
N LEU A 314 -4.96 24.98 -0.30
CA LEU A 314 -5.07 26.23 -1.05
C LEU A 314 -6.21 27.11 -0.51
N ILE A 315 -7.35 26.52 -0.13
CA ILE A 315 -8.43 27.24 0.57
C ILE A 315 -7.89 27.87 1.86
N GLY A 316 -7.14 27.10 2.66
CA GLY A 316 -6.49 27.59 3.87
C GLY A 316 -5.44 28.68 3.61
N PHE A 317 -4.63 28.52 2.58
CA PHE A 317 -3.56 29.46 2.20
C PHE A 317 -4.15 30.83 1.81
N PHE A 318 -5.14 30.85 0.91
CA PHE A 318 -5.83 32.09 0.54
C PHE A 318 -6.66 32.70 1.67
N GLY A 319 -7.06 31.91 2.66
CA GLY A 319 -7.71 32.41 3.88
C GLY A 319 -6.75 33.14 4.83
N ILE A 320 -5.45 32.82 4.80
CA ILE A 320 -4.42 33.46 5.64
C ILE A 320 -3.81 34.68 4.96
N VAL A 321 -3.59 34.62 3.65
CA VAL A 321 -2.96 35.70 2.89
C VAL A 321 -3.91 36.90 2.80
N LYS A 322 -3.44 38.05 3.31
CA LYS A 322 -4.11 39.34 3.20
C LYS A 322 -3.41 40.16 2.11
N ASP A 323 -4.20 40.89 1.33
CA ASP A 323 -3.68 41.84 0.36
C ASP A 323 -3.06 43.07 1.06
N ASP A 324 -2.32 43.90 0.32
CA ASP A 324 -1.70 45.15 0.83
C ASP A 324 -2.74 46.13 1.42
N SER A 325 -4.02 45.97 1.05
CA SER A 325 -5.16 46.72 1.59
C SER A 325 -5.75 46.13 2.88
N GLY A 326 -5.17 45.06 3.43
CA GLY A 326 -5.64 44.39 4.65
C GLY A 326 -6.92 43.55 4.50
N ILE A 327 -7.51 43.52 3.30
CA ILE A 327 -8.68 42.71 2.97
C ILE A 327 -8.22 41.30 2.61
N PRO A 328 -8.77 40.24 3.23
CA PRO A 328 -8.48 38.87 2.82
C PRO A 328 -8.99 38.62 1.39
N CYS A 329 -8.24 37.87 0.58
CA CYS A 329 -8.61 37.52 -0.80
C CYS A 329 -9.79 36.53 -0.87
N PHE A 330 -10.97 36.94 -0.40
CA PHE A 330 -12.16 36.11 -0.28
C PHE A 330 -12.61 35.53 -1.63
N ASN A 331 -12.47 36.29 -2.72
CA ASN A 331 -12.89 35.87 -4.06
C ASN A 331 -12.09 34.65 -4.57
N LEU A 332 -10.80 34.57 -4.26
CA LEU A 332 -9.95 33.43 -4.66
C LEU A 332 -10.26 32.18 -3.82
N SER A 333 -10.49 32.35 -2.51
CA SER A 333 -10.92 31.26 -1.63
C SER A 333 -12.28 30.68 -2.07
N MET A 334 -13.23 31.55 -2.45
CA MET A 334 -14.53 31.14 -2.99
C MET A 334 -14.40 30.37 -4.31
N GLY A 335 -13.50 30.80 -5.19
CA GLY A 335 -13.16 30.06 -6.42
C GLY A 335 -12.62 28.65 -6.14
N MET A 336 -11.74 28.49 -5.15
CA MET A 336 -11.20 27.18 -4.77
C MET A 336 -12.25 26.25 -4.14
N ILE A 337 -13.22 26.79 -3.40
CA ILE A 337 -14.35 26.00 -2.88
C ILE A 337 -15.20 25.45 -4.03
N LEU A 338 -15.45 26.23 -5.08
CA LEU A 338 -16.17 25.75 -6.27
C LEU A 338 -15.42 24.61 -6.98
N VAL A 339 -14.09 24.73 -7.10
CA VAL A 339 -13.24 23.67 -7.67
C VAL A 339 -13.31 22.41 -6.81
N PHE A 340 -13.23 22.53 -5.48
CA PHE A 340 -13.35 21.41 -4.55
C PHE A 340 -14.68 20.66 -4.70
N VAL A 341 -15.79 21.40 -4.81
CA VAL A 341 -17.12 20.80 -5.07
C VAL A 341 -17.15 20.09 -6.43
N ALA A 342 -16.58 20.70 -7.48
CA ALA A 342 -16.47 20.07 -8.80
C ALA A 342 -15.65 18.77 -8.75
N THR A 343 -14.55 18.74 -7.98
CA THR A 343 -13.71 17.55 -7.76
C THR A 343 -14.47 16.44 -7.04
N ILE A 344 -15.33 16.77 -6.06
CA ILE A 344 -16.22 15.77 -5.42
C ILE A 344 -17.20 15.20 -6.44
N ILE A 345 -17.80 16.04 -7.28
CA ILE A 345 -18.76 15.59 -8.30
C ILE A 345 -18.08 14.68 -9.33
N THR A 346 -16.87 15.03 -9.80
CA THR A 346 -16.13 14.22 -10.78
C THR A 346 -15.67 12.89 -10.16
N HIS A 347 -15.13 12.91 -8.95
CA HIS A 347 -14.69 11.70 -8.25
C HIS A 347 -15.86 10.74 -7.99
N THR A 348 -16.99 11.24 -7.49
CA THR A 348 -18.19 10.40 -7.29
C THR A 348 -18.77 9.87 -8.60
N SER A 349 -18.74 10.67 -9.68
CA SER A 349 -19.15 10.24 -11.01
C SER A 349 -18.26 9.12 -11.55
N ILE A 350 -16.94 9.22 -11.35
CA ILE A 350 -15.96 8.19 -11.74
C ILE A 350 -16.20 6.92 -10.92
N LEU A 351 -16.32 7.02 -9.59
CA LEU A 351 -16.60 5.86 -8.74
C LEU A 351 -17.88 5.13 -9.16
N ARG A 352 -18.96 5.86 -9.44
CA ARG A 352 -20.22 5.26 -9.93
C ARG A 352 -20.03 4.55 -11.27
N LYS A 353 -19.33 5.16 -12.23
CA LYS A 353 -19.11 4.56 -13.56
C LYS A 353 -18.18 3.34 -13.53
N PHE A 354 -17.12 3.37 -12.72
CA PHE A 354 -16.09 2.33 -12.71
C PHE A 354 -16.29 1.24 -11.65
N SER A 355 -17.14 1.45 -10.64
CA SER A 355 -17.41 0.44 -9.60
C SER A 355 -17.96 -0.87 -10.18
N VAL A 356 -18.87 -0.79 -11.16
CA VAL A 356 -19.50 -1.98 -11.76
C VAL A 356 -18.52 -2.77 -12.65
N PRO A 357 -17.79 -2.17 -13.61
CA PRO A 357 -16.82 -2.90 -14.43
C PRO A 357 -15.64 -3.48 -13.64
N MET A 358 -15.29 -2.89 -12.49
CA MET A 358 -14.24 -3.45 -11.62
C MET A 358 -14.69 -4.71 -10.87
N ALA A 359 -15.99 -4.87 -10.64
CA ALA A 359 -16.54 -5.98 -9.85
C ALA A 359 -16.91 -7.20 -10.71
N VAL A 360 -17.26 -6.98 -11.97
CA VAL A 360 -17.89 -7.98 -12.85
C VAL A 360 -17.30 -7.94 -14.25
N LEU A 361 -17.03 -9.13 -14.80
CA LEU A 361 -16.70 -9.29 -16.22
C LEU A 361 -17.96 -9.09 -17.09
N PRO A 362 -17.89 -8.28 -18.17
CA PRO A 362 -19.03 -8.11 -19.06
C PRO A 362 -19.27 -9.38 -19.89
N LEU A 363 -20.55 -9.74 -20.05
CA LEU A 363 -20.99 -10.92 -20.81
C LEU A 363 -20.55 -10.93 -22.28
N SER A 364 -20.34 -9.75 -22.87
CA SER A 364 -19.84 -9.63 -24.23
C SER A 364 -18.40 -10.14 -24.38
N LEU A 365 -17.56 -10.00 -23.34
CA LEU A 365 -16.21 -10.56 -23.35
C LEU A 365 -16.21 -12.07 -23.08
N ASP A 366 -17.14 -12.56 -22.25
CA ASP A 366 -17.25 -13.97 -21.89
C ASP A 366 -17.45 -14.85 -23.14
N ASN A 367 -18.41 -14.48 -23.99
CA ASN A 367 -18.68 -15.14 -25.28
C ASN A 367 -17.50 -15.06 -26.28
N GLY A 368 -16.58 -14.11 -26.08
CA GLY A 368 -15.34 -13.98 -26.86
C GLY A 368 -14.25 -14.93 -26.33
N LEU A 369 -14.10 -15.01 -25.01
CA LEU A 369 -13.16 -15.90 -24.34
C LEU A 369 -13.48 -17.37 -24.60
N GLU A 370 -14.76 -17.77 -24.55
CA GLU A 370 -15.17 -19.13 -24.91
C GLU A 370 -14.83 -19.47 -26.36
N ARG A 371 -15.00 -18.51 -27.28
CA ARG A 371 -14.63 -18.70 -28.69
C ARG A 371 -13.12 -18.85 -28.88
N ASP A 372 -12.32 -18.06 -28.15
CA ASP A 372 -10.87 -18.14 -28.22
C ASP A 372 -10.33 -19.40 -27.52
N GLN A 373 -10.91 -19.82 -26.38
CA GLN A 373 -10.60 -21.09 -25.74
C GLN A 373 -10.92 -22.28 -26.66
N ASN A 374 -12.07 -22.24 -27.35
CA ASN A 374 -12.43 -23.26 -28.33
C ASN A 374 -11.49 -23.27 -29.54
N ARG A 375 -10.97 -22.11 -29.96
CA ARG A 375 -9.95 -22.03 -31.02
C ARG A 375 -8.61 -22.60 -30.56
N VAL A 376 -8.17 -22.30 -29.34
CA VAL A 376 -6.90 -22.80 -28.78
C VAL A 376 -6.97 -24.31 -28.55
N SER A 377 -8.09 -24.83 -28.02
CA SER A 377 -8.29 -26.27 -27.83
C SER A 377 -8.34 -27.01 -29.17
N THR A 378 -8.98 -26.42 -30.20
CA THR A 378 -9.00 -26.96 -31.56
C THR A 378 -7.61 -26.92 -32.21
N ALA A 379 -6.86 -25.83 -32.08
CA ALA A 379 -5.49 -25.69 -32.60
C ALA A 379 -4.50 -26.65 -31.90
N THR A 380 -4.70 -26.92 -30.61
CA THR A 380 -3.91 -27.91 -29.85
C THR A 380 -4.25 -29.33 -30.29
N ARG A 381 -5.53 -29.66 -30.51
CA ARG A 381 -5.96 -30.96 -31.06
C ARG A 381 -5.43 -31.22 -32.48
N LEU A 382 -5.29 -30.17 -33.28
CA LEU A 382 -4.74 -30.22 -34.63
C LEU A 382 -3.20 -30.18 -34.67
N GLY A 383 -2.52 -30.15 -33.53
CA GLY A 383 -1.06 -30.23 -33.44
C GLY A 383 -0.30 -28.95 -33.79
N TYR A 384 -0.99 -27.82 -33.99
CA TYR A 384 -0.37 -26.53 -34.30
C TYR A 384 0.23 -25.83 -33.07
N LEU A 385 -0.12 -26.26 -31.85
CA LEU A 385 0.39 -25.73 -30.59
C LEU A 385 0.87 -26.87 -29.68
N PRO A 386 1.96 -26.68 -28.89
CA PRO A 386 2.44 -27.69 -27.96
C PRO A 386 1.39 -27.99 -26.87
N ALA A 387 1.26 -29.27 -26.50
CA ALA A 387 0.23 -29.76 -25.57
C ALA A 387 0.22 -29.08 -24.18
N SER A 388 1.32 -28.43 -23.79
CA SER A 388 1.42 -27.63 -22.56
C SER A 388 0.49 -26.41 -22.54
N PHE A 389 0.05 -25.92 -23.70
CA PHE A 389 -0.92 -24.81 -23.79
C PHE A 389 -2.38 -25.28 -23.63
N GLY A 390 -2.69 -26.52 -24.03
CA GLY A 390 -4.04 -27.09 -23.90
C GLY A 390 -4.44 -27.38 -22.45
N MET A 391 -3.48 -27.71 -21.58
CA MET A 391 -3.74 -27.99 -20.17
C MET A 391 -4.22 -26.77 -19.35
N CYS A 392 -3.90 -25.54 -19.78
CA CYS A 392 -4.45 -24.33 -19.14
C CYS A 392 -5.93 -24.08 -19.50
N ALA A 393 -6.42 -24.66 -20.61
CA ALA A 393 -7.81 -24.46 -21.05
C ALA A 393 -8.78 -25.51 -20.48
N ASP A 394 -8.29 -26.66 -20.01
CA ASP A 394 -9.10 -27.81 -19.59
C ASP A 394 -9.42 -27.83 -18.07
N GLN A 395 -9.14 -26.73 -17.36
CA GLN A 395 -9.40 -26.58 -15.91
C GLN A 395 -10.69 -25.82 -15.57
N SER A 396 -11.77 -25.99 -16.34
CA SER A 396 -13.12 -25.63 -15.88
C SER A 396 -13.97 -26.89 -15.66
N PRO A 397 -14.73 -26.99 -14.56
CA PRO A 397 -15.62 -28.11 -14.35
C PRO A 397 -16.75 -28.03 -15.38
N LYS A 398 -16.95 -29.12 -16.13
CA LYS A 398 -18.18 -29.34 -16.88
C LYS A 398 -19.36 -29.26 -15.90
N MET A 399 -20.36 -28.48 -16.27
CA MET A 399 -21.60 -28.20 -15.53
C MET A 399 -22.17 -29.40 -14.80
#